data_AF-A0A7S1GD79-F1
#
_entry.id   AF-A0A7S1GD79-F1
#
_cell.length_a   1.000
_cell.length_b   1.000
_cell.length_c   1.000
_cell.angle_alpha   90.00
_cell.angle_beta   90.00
_cell.angle_gamma   90.00
#
_symmetry.space_group_name_H-M   'P 1'
#
loop_
_entity.id
_entity.type
_entity.pdbx_description
1 polymer ?
#
loop_
_entity_poly.entity_id
_entity_poly.type
_entity_poly.pdbx_seq_one_letter_code
_entity_poly.pdbx_strand_id
1 'polypeptide(L)'
;YYHDGTTRSSLESFDAEDTTNMGQHLTNVAVQKQNKALYASSKEELRLSFDGKGGLGDILRQEFPQHPDPMEDVRAQIRHAIATVFLSDADELASTQFTDRSFSLIGGDFIIDDDLRVWLLEIQEGPVRSTMTDATLSLWLDMTAEQLDIFFEIEAAVAAGKEVPRNLASVRNFQLVVDDDGEVMSDLTGLPIAKSILEGDGRY
;
A
#
# COMPACT_ATOMS: atom_id res chain seq x y z
N TYR A 1 -5.73 0.04 -5.86
CA TYR A 1 -4.85 0.68 -4.86
C TYR A 1 -5.68 1.58 -3.97
N TYR A 2 -5.47 1.59 -2.66
CA TYR A 2 -6.12 2.56 -1.76
C TYR A 2 -5.15 3.72 -1.52
N HIS A 3 -5.60 4.96 -1.70
CA HIS A 3 -4.76 6.16 -1.63
C HIS A 3 -4.27 6.52 -0.22
N ASP A 4 -4.47 5.72 0.81
CA ASP A 4 -3.97 6.03 2.15
C ASP A 4 -3.39 4.77 2.80
N GLY A 5 -2.63 4.96 3.87
CA GLY A 5 -1.86 3.91 4.53
C GLY A 5 -1.38 4.35 5.89
N THR A 6 -0.68 3.44 6.57
CA THR A 6 -0.04 3.75 7.85
C THR A 6 1.40 3.28 7.86
N THR A 7 2.28 4.06 8.48
CA THR A 7 3.64 3.62 8.78
C THR A 7 3.66 2.61 9.94
N ARG A 8 4.77 1.89 10.06
CA ARG A 8 5.13 1.12 11.26
C ARG A 8 6.57 1.46 11.59
N SER A 9 6.78 2.11 12.73
CA SER A 9 8.11 2.51 13.19
C SER A 9 8.63 1.56 14.26
N SER A 10 9.95 1.41 14.31
CA SER A 10 10.64 0.79 15.46
C SER A 10 10.52 1.69 16.70
N LEU A 11 10.45 1.07 17.88
CA LEU A 11 10.46 1.77 19.17
C LEU A 11 11.82 2.38 19.52
N GLU A 12 12.88 1.78 18.99
CA GLU A 12 14.26 2.11 19.30
C GLU A 12 14.91 2.80 18.10
N SER A 13 15.86 3.69 18.37
CA SER A 13 16.64 4.35 17.32
C SER A 13 17.44 3.33 16.53
N PHE A 14 17.44 3.49 15.20
CA PHE A 14 18.22 2.65 14.31
C PHE A 14 19.73 2.81 14.55
N ASP A 15 20.44 1.70 14.68
CA ASP A 15 21.91 1.64 14.74
C ASP A 15 22.41 0.61 13.73
N ALA A 16 23.12 1.07 12.71
CA ALA A 16 23.66 0.22 11.65
C ALA A 16 24.79 -0.71 12.15
N GLU A 17 25.45 -0.34 13.25
CA GLU A 17 26.56 -1.12 13.82
C GLU A 17 26.07 -2.25 14.75
N ASP A 18 24.87 -2.12 15.32
CA ASP A 18 24.26 -3.16 16.16
C ASP A 18 23.30 -4.05 15.36
N THR A 19 23.83 -5.07 14.68
CA THR A 19 23.01 -6.02 13.91
C THR A 19 22.28 -7.05 14.79
N THR A 20 22.39 -6.97 16.12
CA THR A 20 21.82 -7.99 17.03
C THR A 20 20.53 -7.54 17.68
N ASN A 21 20.32 -6.24 17.80
CA ASN A 21 19.10 -5.68 18.37
C ASN A 21 17.95 -5.65 17.36
N MET A 22 17.18 -6.73 17.31
CA MET A 22 15.99 -6.85 16.44
C MET A 22 14.96 -5.73 16.67
N GLY A 23 14.90 -5.12 17.85
CA GLY A 23 13.96 -4.04 18.16
C GLY A 23 14.22 -2.74 17.38
N GLN A 24 15.47 -2.55 16.93
CA GLN A 24 15.87 -1.41 16.09
C GLN A 24 15.63 -1.68 14.61
N HIS A 25 15.80 -2.93 14.18
CA HIS A 25 15.82 -3.33 12.76
C HIS A 25 14.49 -3.86 12.23
N LEU A 26 13.59 -4.35 13.08
CA LEU A 26 12.33 -4.96 12.65
C LEU A 26 11.13 -4.17 13.16
N THR A 27 10.30 -3.66 12.23
CA THR A 27 9.11 -2.87 12.55
C THR A 27 7.89 -3.71 12.91
N ASN A 28 7.99 -5.04 12.83
CA ASN A 28 6.90 -5.96 13.12
C ASN A 28 6.42 -5.80 14.57
N VAL A 29 5.11 -5.62 14.74
CA VAL A 29 4.46 -5.44 16.05
C VAL A 29 4.82 -6.55 17.06
N ALA A 30 5.01 -7.79 16.59
CA ALA A 30 5.40 -8.90 17.46
C ALA A 30 6.78 -8.70 18.12
N VAL A 31 7.72 -8.10 17.40
CA VAL A 31 9.05 -7.73 17.91
C VAL A 31 8.93 -6.52 18.83
N GLN A 32 8.22 -5.49 18.38
CA GLN A 32 8.06 -4.24 19.14
C GLN A 32 7.33 -4.46 20.49
N LYS A 33 6.39 -5.41 20.57
CA LYS A 33 5.70 -5.78 21.82
C LYS A 33 6.57 -6.47 22.86
N GLN A 34 7.81 -6.87 22.53
CA GLN A 34 8.71 -7.46 23.51
C GLN A 34 9.07 -6.45 24.61
N ASN A 35 9.16 -5.16 24.27
CA ASN A 35 9.23 -4.07 25.24
C ASN A 35 7.83 -3.53 25.59
N LYS A 36 7.07 -4.30 26.37
CA LYS A 36 5.65 -4.02 26.66
C LYS A 36 5.37 -2.63 27.23
N ALA A 37 6.23 -2.15 28.12
CA ALA A 37 6.04 -0.87 28.80
C ALA A 37 6.15 0.30 27.81
N LEU A 38 7.22 0.29 27.00
CA LEU A 38 7.46 1.33 26.00
C LEU A 38 6.47 1.25 24.83
N TYR A 39 6.09 0.04 24.42
CA TYR A 39 5.06 -0.15 23.40
C TYR A 39 3.71 0.42 23.85
N ALA A 40 3.28 0.15 25.08
CA ALA A 40 2.00 0.62 25.58
C ALA A 40 1.91 2.15 25.65
N SER A 41 3.01 2.85 25.96
CA SER A 41 3.04 4.31 26.02
C SER A 41 3.14 4.99 24.65
N SER A 42 3.64 4.29 23.62
CA SER A 42 4.07 4.93 22.36
C SER A 42 3.38 4.37 21.11
N LYS A 43 2.50 3.35 21.24
CA LYS A 43 1.90 2.64 20.09
C LYS A 43 1.20 3.52 19.05
N GLU A 44 0.60 4.64 19.47
CA GLU A 44 -0.06 5.58 18.55
C GLU A 44 0.97 6.38 17.74
N GLU A 45 2.14 6.69 18.32
CA GLU A 45 3.22 7.43 17.65
C GLU A 45 3.99 6.56 16.65
N LEU A 46 3.95 5.22 16.82
CA LEU A 46 4.59 4.27 15.91
C LEU A 46 3.77 4.01 14.63
N ARG A 47 2.55 4.53 14.54
CA ARG A 47 1.66 4.34 13.39
C ARG A 47 1.12 5.68 12.94
N LEU A 48 1.83 6.27 11.98
CA LEU A 48 1.45 7.55 11.39
C LEU A 48 0.59 7.28 10.15
N SER A 49 -0.46 8.06 9.94
CA SER A 49 -1.17 8.08 8.65
C SER A 49 -0.29 8.71 7.57
N PHE A 50 -0.64 8.53 6.29
CA PHE A 50 0.11 9.18 5.22
C PHE A 50 -0.15 10.69 5.19
N ASP A 51 -1.41 11.10 5.14
CA ASP A 51 -1.79 12.51 4.92
C ASP A 51 -2.31 13.23 6.17
N GLY A 52 -2.35 12.56 7.33
CA GLY A 52 -2.71 13.22 8.59
C GLY A 52 -1.65 14.22 9.04
N LYS A 53 -2.03 15.17 9.90
CA LYS A 53 -1.10 16.13 10.49
C LYS A 53 -0.01 15.40 11.29
N GLY A 54 1.26 15.63 10.94
CA GLY A 54 2.40 14.90 11.49
C GLY A 54 2.58 13.49 10.91
N GLY A 55 1.87 13.19 9.83
CA GLY A 55 1.94 11.93 9.08
C GLY A 55 3.19 11.81 8.22
N LEU A 56 3.26 10.72 7.46
CA LEU A 56 4.40 10.45 6.57
C LEU A 56 4.62 11.58 5.56
N GLY A 57 3.57 12.14 4.97
CA GLY A 57 3.68 13.23 4.00
C GLY A 57 4.30 14.50 4.59
N ASP A 58 4.01 14.81 5.86
CA ASP A 58 4.62 15.95 6.56
C ASP A 58 6.11 15.68 6.88
N ILE A 59 6.46 14.45 7.22
CA ILE A 59 7.86 14.02 7.45
C ILE A 59 8.65 14.09 6.14
N LEU A 60 8.14 13.49 5.07
CA LEU A 60 8.81 13.48 3.77
C LEU A 60 8.99 14.90 3.22
N ARG A 61 8.03 15.80 3.42
CA ARG A 61 8.17 17.20 3.01
C ARG A 61 9.25 17.95 3.80
N GLN A 62 9.49 17.56 5.06
CA GLN A 62 10.57 18.12 5.89
C GLN A 62 11.94 17.57 5.48
N GLU A 63 12.04 16.26 5.24
CA GLU A 63 13.29 15.58 4.85
C GLU A 63 13.69 15.90 3.40
N PHE A 64 12.73 16.08 2.50
CA PHE A 64 12.94 16.36 1.08
C PHE A 64 12.34 17.72 0.66
N PRO A 65 12.82 18.86 1.20
CA PRO A 65 12.19 20.17 1.01
C PRO A 65 12.27 20.72 -0.42
N GLN A 66 13.15 20.15 -1.25
CA GLN A 66 13.29 20.52 -2.67
C GLN A 66 12.44 19.64 -3.58
N HIS A 67 11.87 18.54 -3.08
CA HIS A 67 11.02 17.66 -3.85
C HIS A 67 9.60 18.26 -3.91
N PRO A 68 8.99 18.43 -5.11
CA PRO A 68 7.71 19.14 -5.24
C PRO A 68 6.57 18.42 -4.52
N ASP A 69 6.53 17.09 -4.61
CA ASP A 69 5.57 16.25 -3.91
C ASP A 69 6.16 14.86 -3.58
N PRO A 70 6.91 14.73 -2.47
CA PRO A 70 7.60 13.48 -2.15
C PRO A 70 6.63 12.37 -1.73
N MET A 71 5.46 12.71 -1.19
CA MET A 71 4.44 11.72 -0.87
C MET A 71 3.83 11.14 -2.14
N GLU A 72 3.50 11.98 -3.12
CA GLU A 72 2.97 11.45 -4.39
C GLU A 72 3.99 10.58 -5.15
N ASP A 73 5.28 10.89 -5.08
CA ASP A 73 6.32 10.04 -5.65
C ASP A 73 6.36 8.65 -4.98
N VAL A 74 6.30 8.60 -3.64
CA VAL A 74 6.16 7.35 -2.89
C VAL A 74 4.90 6.59 -3.31
N ARG A 75 3.76 7.26 -3.44
CA ARG A 75 2.49 6.65 -3.87
C ARG A 75 2.60 6.07 -5.28
N ALA A 76 3.23 6.80 -6.18
CA ALA A 76 3.45 6.38 -7.56
C ALA A 76 4.32 5.11 -7.62
N GLN A 77 5.42 5.07 -6.85
CA GLN A 77 6.26 3.90 -6.75
C GLN A 77 5.52 2.69 -6.13
N ILE A 78 4.67 2.90 -5.10
CA ILE A 78 3.81 1.84 -4.54
C ILE A 78 2.84 1.29 -5.59
N ARG A 79 2.13 2.18 -6.31
CA ARG A 79 1.20 1.76 -7.37
C ARG A 79 1.93 0.98 -8.47
N HIS A 80 3.14 1.41 -8.85
CA HIS A 80 3.96 0.70 -9.82
C HIS A 80 4.37 -0.70 -9.33
N ALA A 81 4.79 -0.83 -8.07
CA ALA A 81 5.12 -2.12 -7.48
C ALA A 81 3.90 -3.07 -7.45
N ILE A 82 2.73 -2.56 -7.07
CA ILE A 82 1.47 -3.33 -7.09
C ILE A 82 1.12 -3.78 -8.51
N ALA A 83 1.20 -2.88 -9.50
CA ALA A 83 0.95 -3.22 -10.91
C ALA A 83 1.90 -4.33 -11.37
N THR A 84 3.18 -4.21 -11.03
CA THR A 84 4.22 -5.18 -11.41
C THR A 84 3.94 -6.56 -10.82
N VAL A 85 3.59 -6.64 -9.53
CA VAL A 85 3.22 -7.90 -8.88
C VAL A 85 2.01 -8.53 -9.56
N PHE A 86 0.94 -7.74 -9.77
CA PHE A 86 -0.29 -8.23 -10.38
C PHE A 86 -0.07 -8.75 -11.80
N LEU A 87 0.63 -7.99 -12.64
CA LEU A 87 0.93 -8.38 -14.02
C LEU A 87 1.88 -9.58 -14.11
N SER A 88 2.79 -9.74 -13.13
CA SER A 88 3.70 -10.89 -13.10
C SER A 88 2.98 -12.21 -12.78
N ASP A 89 1.80 -12.16 -12.17
CA ASP A 89 1.01 -13.32 -11.75
C ASP A 89 -0.34 -13.43 -12.50
N ALA A 90 -0.56 -12.57 -13.51
CA ALA A 90 -1.85 -12.44 -14.19
C ALA A 90 -2.36 -13.76 -14.81
N ASP A 91 -1.45 -14.53 -15.43
CA ASP A 91 -1.79 -15.82 -16.04
C ASP A 91 -2.22 -16.86 -14.99
N GLU A 92 -1.55 -16.90 -13.84
CA GLU A 92 -1.87 -17.82 -12.74
C GLU A 92 -3.21 -17.42 -12.10
N LEU A 93 -3.42 -16.12 -11.85
CA LEU A 93 -4.68 -15.58 -11.35
C LEU A 93 -5.86 -15.87 -12.28
N ALA A 94 -5.67 -15.74 -13.60
CA ALA A 94 -6.68 -16.05 -14.61
C ALA A 94 -6.98 -17.55 -14.72
N SER A 95 -5.98 -18.41 -14.46
CA SER A 95 -6.13 -19.86 -14.50
C SER A 95 -6.72 -20.46 -13.21
N THR A 96 -6.64 -19.72 -12.11
CA THR A 96 -7.18 -20.11 -10.81
C THR A 96 -8.71 -20.06 -10.85
N GLN A 97 -9.38 -21.11 -10.38
CA GLN A 97 -10.84 -21.16 -10.27
C GLN A 97 -11.33 -20.26 -9.12
N PHE A 98 -11.19 -18.95 -9.27
CA PHE A 98 -11.99 -18.01 -8.52
C PHE A 98 -13.43 -18.08 -9.03
N THR A 99 -14.41 -17.91 -8.15
CA THR A 99 -15.76 -17.62 -8.62
C THR A 99 -15.77 -16.20 -9.18
N ASP A 100 -16.44 -15.96 -10.31
CA ASP A 100 -16.60 -14.66 -10.99
C ASP A 100 -17.19 -13.52 -10.13
N ARG A 101 -17.36 -13.75 -8.82
CA ARG A 101 -17.99 -12.88 -7.82
C ARG A 101 -17.19 -12.84 -6.52
N SER A 102 -15.88 -12.93 -6.62
CA SER A 102 -14.97 -12.88 -5.49
C SER A 102 -14.02 -11.69 -5.63
N PHE A 103 -13.60 -11.17 -4.48
CA PHE A 103 -12.59 -10.12 -4.41
C PHE A 103 -11.67 -10.43 -3.23
N SER A 104 -10.44 -9.93 -3.30
CA SER A 104 -9.48 -10.02 -2.20
C SER A 104 -8.98 -8.64 -1.83
N LEU A 105 -8.83 -8.39 -0.53
CA LEU A 105 -8.07 -7.25 -0.02
C LEU A 105 -6.68 -7.72 0.36
N ILE A 106 -5.69 -7.20 -0.33
CA ILE A 106 -4.29 -7.54 -0.15
C ILE A 106 -3.58 -6.36 0.51
N GLY A 107 -2.76 -6.64 1.52
CA GLY A 107 -1.83 -5.68 2.10
C GLY A 107 -0.46 -5.81 1.43
N GLY A 108 0.25 -4.69 1.28
CA GLY A 108 1.65 -4.67 0.86
C GLY A 108 2.49 -3.93 1.89
N ASP A 109 3.62 -4.53 2.26
CA ASP A 109 4.59 -3.92 3.15
C ASP A 109 5.74 -3.35 2.34
N PHE A 110 6.03 -2.07 2.58
CA PHE A 110 7.06 -1.32 1.87
C PHE A 110 8.05 -0.69 2.85
N ILE A 111 9.28 -0.46 2.39
CA ILE A 111 10.27 0.39 3.05
C ILE A 111 10.73 1.50 2.10
N ILE A 112 11.02 2.67 2.66
CA ILE A 112 11.51 3.84 1.92
C ILE A 112 12.97 4.05 2.33
N ASP A 113 13.87 4.17 1.36
CA ASP A 113 15.29 4.46 1.62
C ASP A 113 15.59 5.97 1.69
N ASP A 114 16.86 6.29 1.91
CA ASP A 114 17.39 7.66 2.01
C ASP A 114 17.33 8.45 0.68
N ASP A 115 17.22 7.75 -0.45
CA ASP A 115 17.06 8.30 -1.79
C ASP A 115 15.58 8.41 -2.22
N LEU A 116 14.63 8.24 -1.28
CA LEU A 116 13.18 8.20 -1.52
C LEU A 116 12.74 7.03 -2.43
N ARG A 117 13.55 5.96 -2.57
CA ARG A 117 13.13 4.77 -3.31
C ARG A 117 12.26 3.87 -2.44
N VAL A 118 11.20 3.34 -3.03
CA VAL A 118 10.27 2.43 -2.38
C VAL A 118 10.60 0.99 -2.74
N TRP A 119 10.77 0.16 -1.72
CA TRP A 119 11.07 -1.26 -1.84
C TRP A 119 9.92 -2.09 -1.29
N LEU A 120 9.36 -2.98 -2.12
CA LEU A 120 8.37 -3.97 -1.68
C LEU A 120 9.06 -5.08 -0.87
N LEU A 121 8.57 -5.35 0.33
CA LEU A 121 9.08 -6.40 1.22
C LEU A 121 8.25 -7.68 1.12
N GLU A 122 6.94 -7.55 1.32
CA GLU A 122 6.00 -8.67 1.28
C GLU A 122 4.61 -8.22 0.84
N ILE A 123 3.83 -9.21 0.39
CA ILE A 123 2.42 -9.10 0.08
C ILE A 123 1.67 -10.08 0.99
N GLN A 124 0.64 -9.60 1.67
CA GLN A 124 -0.13 -10.38 2.64
C GLN A 124 -1.62 -10.41 2.32
N GLU A 125 -2.23 -11.60 2.41
CA GLU A 125 -3.68 -11.76 2.34
C GLU A 125 -4.34 -11.20 3.61
N GLY A 126 -5.17 -10.18 3.46
CA GLY A 126 -5.96 -9.59 4.55
C GLY A 126 -5.10 -8.87 5.60
N PRO A 127 -5.14 -7.53 5.67
CA PRO A 127 -4.37 -6.82 6.70
C PRO A 127 -4.80 -7.22 8.12
N VAL A 128 -3.81 -7.54 8.95
CA VAL A 128 -4.01 -8.13 10.29
C VAL A 128 -4.63 -7.12 11.26
N ARG A 129 -5.80 -7.48 11.83
CA ARG A 129 -6.61 -6.66 12.78
C ARG A 129 -6.00 -6.48 14.18
N SER A 130 -4.89 -7.13 14.51
CA SER A 130 -4.52 -7.41 15.92
C SER A 130 -3.86 -6.25 16.70
N THR A 131 -3.69 -5.08 16.09
CA THR A 131 -3.22 -3.85 16.78
C THR A 131 -3.76 -2.58 16.14
N MET A 132 -5.08 -2.38 16.23
CA MET A 132 -5.68 -1.14 15.77
C MET A 132 -5.37 0.01 16.73
N THR A 133 -4.51 0.91 16.27
CA THR A 133 -4.45 2.33 16.66
C THR A 133 -5.64 3.08 16.06
N ASP A 134 -5.91 4.29 16.53
CA ASP A 134 -7.04 5.10 16.00
C ASP A 134 -6.87 5.36 14.49
N ALA A 135 -5.65 5.65 14.04
CA ALA A 135 -5.31 5.84 12.63
C ALA A 135 -5.65 4.60 11.78
N THR A 136 -5.21 3.42 12.21
CA THR A 136 -5.50 2.17 11.49
C THR A 136 -6.97 1.76 11.55
N LEU A 137 -7.70 2.11 12.61
CA LEU A 137 -9.13 1.78 12.72
C LEU A 137 -9.94 2.60 11.73
N SER A 138 -9.73 3.91 11.68
CA SER A 138 -10.43 4.79 10.73
C SER A 138 -10.15 4.35 9.30
N LEU A 139 -8.87 4.19 8.96
CA LEU A 139 -8.44 3.72 7.64
C LEU A 139 -9.12 2.41 7.23
N TRP A 140 -9.14 1.43 8.14
CA TRP A 140 -9.74 0.13 7.87
C TRP A 140 -11.24 0.22 7.65
N LEU A 141 -11.95 1.01 8.46
CA LEU A 141 -13.40 1.17 8.35
C LEU A 141 -13.77 1.85 7.03
N ASP A 142 -13.08 2.94 6.69
CA ASP A 142 -13.34 3.69 5.45
C ASP A 142 -13.04 2.85 4.21
N MET A 143 -11.89 2.17 4.20
CA MET A 143 -11.48 1.27 3.11
C MET A 143 -12.44 0.09 2.95
N THR A 144 -12.83 -0.56 4.05
CA THR A 144 -13.75 -1.71 3.99
C THR A 144 -15.14 -1.30 3.50
N ALA A 145 -15.65 -0.16 3.96
CA ALA A 145 -16.95 0.34 3.53
C ALA A 145 -16.95 0.62 2.02
N GLU A 146 -15.93 1.31 1.52
CA GLU A 146 -15.80 1.60 0.09
C GLU A 146 -15.62 0.35 -0.77
N GLN A 147 -14.83 -0.61 -0.31
CA GLN A 147 -14.65 -1.87 -1.00
C GLN A 147 -15.97 -2.63 -1.18
N LEU A 148 -16.82 -2.63 -0.16
CA LEU A 148 -18.15 -3.26 -0.24
C LEU A 148 -19.09 -2.49 -1.17
N ASP A 149 -19.07 -1.15 -1.14
CA ASP A 149 -19.87 -0.33 -2.06
C ASP A 149 -19.50 -0.63 -3.52
N ILE A 150 -18.19 -0.66 -3.83
CA ILE A 150 -17.65 -1.02 -5.16
C ILE A 150 -18.15 -2.40 -5.59
N PHE A 151 -18.00 -3.40 -4.72
CA PHE A 151 -18.43 -4.77 -5.01
C PHE A 151 -19.93 -4.84 -5.31
N PHE A 152 -20.77 -4.19 -4.49
CA PHE A 152 -22.22 -4.22 -4.70
C PHE A 152 -22.67 -3.44 -5.93
N GLU A 153 -21.98 -2.36 -6.31
CA GLU A 153 -22.25 -1.65 -7.56
C GLU A 153 -21.95 -2.54 -8.78
N ILE A 154 -20.82 -3.25 -8.78
CA ILE A 154 -20.46 -4.21 -9.83
C ILE A 154 -21.50 -5.35 -9.88
N GLU A 155 -21.81 -5.98 -8.75
CA GLU A 155 -22.80 -7.08 -8.70
C GLU A 155 -24.17 -6.63 -9.18
N ALA A 156 -24.60 -5.40 -8.86
CA ALA A 156 -25.87 -4.86 -9.32
C ALA A 156 -25.90 -4.64 -10.85
N ALA A 157 -24.79 -4.17 -11.43
CA ALA A 157 -24.66 -4.04 -12.88
C ALA A 157 -24.72 -5.40 -13.58
N VAL A 158 -23.94 -6.37 -13.08
CA VAL A 158 -23.89 -7.75 -13.59
C VAL A 158 -25.25 -8.44 -13.47
N ALA A 159 -25.92 -8.34 -12.32
CA ALA A 159 -27.25 -8.93 -12.11
C ALA A 159 -28.33 -8.31 -13.02
N ALA A 160 -28.16 -7.06 -13.44
CA ALA A 160 -29.02 -6.38 -14.40
C ALA A 160 -28.67 -6.69 -15.87
N GLY A 161 -27.63 -7.51 -16.12
CA GLY A 161 -27.13 -7.80 -17.47
C GLY A 161 -26.52 -6.57 -18.17
N LYS A 162 -26.01 -5.61 -17.39
CA LYS A 162 -25.35 -4.40 -17.90
C LYS A 162 -23.83 -4.60 -17.90
N GLU A 163 -23.17 -3.89 -18.81
CA GLU A 163 -21.73 -3.74 -18.78
C GLU A 163 -21.31 -2.99 -17.50
N VAL A 164 -20.21 -3.43 -16.88
CA VAL A 164 -19.67 -2.80 -15.68
C VAL A 164 -19.04 -1.46 -16.07
N PRO A 165 -19.46 -0.32 -15.47
CA PRO A 165 -18.87 0.97 -15.79
C PRO A 165 -17.39 1.02 -15.39
N ARG A 166 -16.53 1.56 -16.28
CA ARG A 166 -15.13 1.84 -15.93
C ARG A 166 -14.98 2.86 -14.80
N ASN A 167 -15.94 3.78 -14.69
CA ASN A 167 -16.00 4.79 -13.62
C ASN A 167 -17.17 4.46 -12.68
N LEU A 168 -16.90 3.68 -11.64
CA LEU A 168 -17.87 3.33 -10.62
C LEU A 168 -18.12 4.52 -9.68
N ALA A 169 -19.38 4.81 -9.39
CA ALA A 169 -19.75 5.92 -8.50
C ALA A 169 -19.32 5.67 -7.05
N SER A 170 -19.13 4.41 -6.67
CA SER A 170 -18.71 4.00 -5.33
C SER A 170 -17.22 4.18 -5.07
N VAL A 171 -16.40 4.36 -6.11
CA VAL A 171 -14.96 4.64 -5.97
C VAL A 171 -14.76 6.07 -5.47
N ARG A 172 -14.05 6.22 -4.35
CA ARG A 172 -13.74 7.50 -3.69
C ARG A 172 -12.25 7.63 -3.41
N ASN A 173 -11.70 6.67 -2.67
CA ASN A 173 -10.33 6.60 -2.17
C ASN A 173 -9.52 5.49 -2.84
N PHE A 174 -10.19 4.53 -3.48
CA PHE A 174 -9.54 3.58 -4.37
C PHE A 174 -9.18 4.20 -5.71
N GLN A 175 -8.12 3.67 -6.32
CA GLN A 175 -7.68 3.97 -7.67
C GLN A 175 -7.45 2.66 -8.42
N LEU A 176 -7.96 2.60 -9.65
CA LEU A 176 -7.64 1.53 -10.60
C LEU A 176 -6.18 1.67 -11.02
N VAL A 177 -5.44 0.55 -11.03
CA VAL A 177 -4.00 0.53 -11.33
C VAL A 177 -3.74 -0.24 -12.61
N VAL A 178 -4.35 -1.42 -12.71
CA VAL A 178 -4.35 -2.30 -13.88
C VAL A 178 -5.80 -2.65 -14.17
N ASP A 179 -6.21 -2.57 -15.44
CA ASP A 179 -7.54 -2.97 -15.87
C ASP A 179 -7.57 -4.43 -16.40
N ASP A 180 -8.74 -4.85 -16.86
CA ASP A 180 -8.98 -6.22 -17.35
C ASP A 180 -8.22 -6.54 -18.64
N ASP A 181 -7.77 -5.51 -19.38
CA ASP A 181 -6.95 -5.63 -20.59
C ASP A 181 -5.45 -5.69 -20.25
N GLY A 182 -5.09 -5.58 -18.97
CA GLY A 182 -3.71 -5.52 -18.50
C GLY A 182 -3.06 -4.14 -18.73
N GLU A 183 -3.84 -3.12 -19.06
CA GLU A 183 -3.31 -1.76 -19.23
C GLU A 183 -3.03 -1.13 -17.87
N VAL A 184 -1.79 -0.64 -17.70
CA VAL A 184 -1.43 0.18 -16.55
C VAL A 184 -1.95 1.59 -16.78
N MET A 185 -2.78 2.10 -15.87
CA MET A 185 -3.37 3.43 -16.00
C MET A 185 -2.28 4.51 -16.14
N SER A 186 -2.45 5.40 -17.13
CA SER A 186 -1.43 6.29 -17.70
C SER A 186 -0.63 7.16 -16.72
N ASP A 187 -1.20 7.41 -15.55
CA ASP A 187 -0.71 8.23 -14.44
C ASP A 187 0.58 7.64 -13.80
N LEU A 188 0.91 6.39 -14.14
CA LEU A 188 2.05 5.62 -13.65
C LEU A 188 3.23 5.54 -14.63
N THR A 189 3.01 5.94 -15.87
CA THR A 189 3.98 5.80 -16.97
C THR A 189 5.08 6.88 -16.98
N GLY A 190 4.92 7.91 -16.13
CA GLY A 190 5.85 9.05 -16.03
C GLY A 190 7.01 8.87 -15.04
N LEU A 191 7.07 7.76 -14.31
CA LEU A 191 8.19 7.48 -13.41
C LEU A 191 9.41 7.01 -14.21
N PRO A 192 10.62 7.55 -13.96
CA PRO A 192 11.85 7.16 -14.67
C PRO A 192 12.13 5.65 -14.64
N ILE A 193 11.60 4.95 -13.63
CA ILE A 193 11.78 3.51 -13.38
C ILE A 193 10.84 2.65 -14.24
N ALA A 194 9.66 3.18 -14.61
CA ALA A 194 8.69 2.42 -15.41
C ALA A 194 9.23 2.10 -16.81
N LYS A 195 10.07 2.97 -17.37
CA LYS A 195 10.59 2.83 -18.73
C LYS A 195 11.62 1.70 -18.86
N SER A 196 12.56 1.55 -17.91
CA SER A 196 13.60 0.51 -18.01
C SER A 196 13.07 -0.90 -17.76
N ILE A 197 12.00 -1.04 -16.99
CA ILE A 197 11.40 -2.34 -16.65
C ILE A 197 10.36 -2.75 -17.71
N LEU A 198 9.51 -1.82 -18.17
CA LEU A 198 8.54 -2.10 -19.25
C LEU A 198 9.20 -2.28 -20.62
N GLU A 199 10.36 -1.66 -20.87
CA GLU A 199 11.14 -1.85 -22.11
C GLU A 199 12.06 -3.09 -22.05
N GLY A 200 12.03 -3.86 -20.95
CA GLY A 200 12.71 -5.16 -20.87
C GLY A 200 14.24 -5.09 -20.83
N ASP A 201 14.84 -3.99 -20.35
CA ASP A 201 16.27 -3.76 -20.48
C ASP A 201 17.14 -4.52 -19.45
N GLY A 202 16.53 -5.38 -18.62
CA GLY A 202 17.19 -6.53 -17.98
C GLY A 202 18.45 -6.24 -17.15
N ARG A 203 18.60 -5.02 -16.62
CA ARG A 203 19.73 -4.66 -15.76
C ARG A 203 19.22 -4.29 -14.38
N TYR A 204 19.44 -5.23 -13.46
CA TYR A 204 19.36 -5.08 -12.01
C TYR A 204 20.34 -4.03 -11.50
#